data_AF-M0H6M4-F1
#
_entry.id   AF-M0H6M4-F1
#
_cell.length_a   1.000
_cell.length_b   1.000
_cell.length_c   1.000
_cell.angle_alpha   90.00
_cell.angle_beta   90.00
_cell.angle_gamma   90.00
#
_symmetry.space_group_name_H-M   'P 1'
#
loop_
_entity.id
_entity.type
_entity.pdbx_description
1 polymer ?
#
loop_
_entity_poly.entity_id
_entity_poly.type
_entity_poly.pdbx_seq_one_letter_code
_entity_poly.pdbx_strand_id
1 'polypeptide(L)'
;MEGAVSDLDSFYDTLENILQGSVEYEDASTFNNAWNLGDGAFFTINPEMDIHELEWQLQESENEEERERLKKEIEYKQRQKEAIEILQAEFDGTRFVAAAWAYQSAKEGGLSEEVFNTMYSESVRPRYSSFDVLTEEYFRLLEEPRLDFFRWESDDSDIFKGVQMRSLAVDDWIKEFFCAMGLLLLDPREFDTDNLTEGNNPLAQLDIDRLEYPDLEEGINRVSKENLERFEIPDEVIDSFEERKELFIALHHHMEDVLERREEDFIIEADLDPEKVENFEENYIEEFTNQFALRQVFSDLGWLGIEEYSGDIDVEASGYNQLFPKGALIENSPTEYVHYLDQKARNHIRTILDTWLEDGVSETKIESHDELLDVLEEVCEDNVVKAIVISGYRARRSLLNDSRFDDEFGDSENAIGGYKTNSTTIPVYKDNSRDFSVLVLFDVDQPPEIKEYQVENDIVNVKIEETTRDFLREQFDNFDRMDEDEIREKLQTVWLRIFYYGTLEFDEVFGTKIITK
;
A
#
# COMPACT_ATOMS: atom_id res chain seq x y z
N MET A 1 -3.73 -32.83 -18.85
CA MET A 1 -3.00 -31.69 -18.28
C MET A 1 -2.43 -32.05 -16.92
N GLU A 2 -3.24 -32.50 -15.94
CA GLU A 2 -2.74 -32.88 -14.59
C GLU A 2 -1.51 -33.82 -14.58
N GLY A 3 -1.46 -34.84 -15.44
CA GLY A 3 -0.29 -35.74 -15.51
C GLY A 3 0.97 -35.13 -16.14
N ALA A 4 0.83 -34.14 -17.04
CA ALA A 4 1.97 -33.47 -17.66
C ALA A 4 2.55 -32.37 -16.76
N VAL A 5 1.69 -31.71 -15.96
CA VAL A 5 2.10 -30.76 -14.92
C VAL A 5 2.89 -31.48 -13.82
N SER A 6 2.41 -32.64 -13.36
CA SER A 6 3.14 -33.47 -12.38
C SER A 6 4.52 -33.95 -12.86
N ASP A 7 4.70 -34.19 -14.15
CA ASP A 7 5.99 -34.61 -14.73
C ASP A 7 6.97 -33.43 -14.86
N LEU A 8 6.43 -32.21 -15.04
CA LEU A 8 7.20 -30.96 -15.10
C LEU A 8 7.67 -30.51 -13.72
N ASP A 9 6.78 -30.53 -12.72
CA ASP A 9 7.15 -30.25 -11.33
C ASP A 9 8.28 -31.19 -10.87
N SER A 10 8.17 -32.49 -11.21
CA SER A 10 9.21 -33.48 -10.91
C SER A 10 10.53 -33.22 -11.64
N PHE A 11 10.51 -32.60 -12.82
CA PHE A 11 11.71 -32.26 -13.58
C PHE A 11 12.44 -31.08 -12.92
N TYR A 12 11.72 -30.00 -12.58
CA TYR A 12 12.29 -28.85 -11.89
C TYR A 12 12.78 -29.21 -10.49
N ASP A 13 12.02 -30.02 -9.75
CA ASP A 13 12.47 -30.60 -8.47
C ASP A 13 13.82 -31.32 -8.62
N THR A 14 13.97 -32.11 -9.68
CA THR A 14 15.22 -32.85 -9.94
C THR A 14 16.35 -31.91 -10.32
N LEU A 15 16.08 -30.92 -11.16
CA LEU A 15 17.06 -29.93 -11.60
C LEU A 15 17.56 -29.07 -10.43
N GLU A 16 16.66 -28.58 -9.60
CA GLU A 16 16.94 -27.80 -8.39
C GLU A 16 17.85 -28.58 -7.45
N ASN A 17 17.49 -29.84 -7.14
CA ASN A 17 18.31 -30.73 -6.30
C ASN A 17 19.71 -30.97 -6.89
N ILE A 18 19.83 -31.11 -8.21
CA ILE A 18 21.12 -31.29 -8.88
C ILE A 18 21.96 -30.02 -8.77
N LEU A 19 21.38 -28.84 -9.02
CA LEU A 19 22.09 -27.56 -8.97
C LEU A 19 22.53 -27.22 -7.54
N GLN A 20 21.62 -27.34 -6.57
CA GLN A 20 21.92 -27.14 -5.15
C GLN A 20 22.99 -28.12 -4.66
N GLY A 21 22.79 -29.43 -4.89
CA GLY A 21 23.75 -30.45 -4.49
C GLY A 21 25.12 -30.26 -5.16
N SER A 22 25.16 -29.76 -6.40
CA SER A 22 26.43 -29.46 -7.07
C SER A 22 27.20 -28.32 -6.38
N VAL A 23 26.50 -27.34 -5.80
CA VAL A 23 27.13 -26.29 -4.99
C VAL A 23 27.64 -26.87 -3.67
N GLU A 24 26.81 -27.65 -2.96
CA GLU A 24 27.16 -28.24 -1.66
C GLU A 24 28.32 -29.25 -1.73
N TYR A 25 28.41 -30.02 -2.82
CA TYR A 25 29.47 -31.00 -3.05
C TYR A 25 30.66 -30.43 -3.84
N GLU A 26 30.67 -29.12 -4.14
CA GLU A 26 31.71 -28.44 -4.91
C GLU A 26 31.97 -29.07 -6.30
N ASP A 27 30.92 -29.49 -7.03
CA ASP A 27 30.99 -30.12 -8.35
C ASP A 27 30.59 -29.17 -9.48
N ALA A 28 31.55 -28.37 -9.95
CA ALA A 28 31.35 -27.46 -11.08
C ALA A 28 30.93 -28.16 -12.38
N SER A 29 31.39 -29.40 -12.61
CA SER A 29 31.04 -30.15 -13.82
C SER A 29 29.56 -30.51 -13.83
N THR A 30 29.04 -31.01 -12.71
CA THR A 30 27.61 -31.35 -12.62
C THR A 30 26.75 -30.09 -12.67
N PHE A 31 27.17 -29.00 -12.02
CA PHE A 31 26.50 -27.69 -12.11
C PHE A 31 26.42 -27.20 -13.56
N ASN A 32 27.54 -27.12 -14.27
CA ASN A 32 27.59 -26.63 -15.65
C ASN A 32 26.81 -27.52 -16.62
N ASN A 33 26.82 -28.83 -16.43
CA ASN A 33 26.01 -29.73 -17.25
C ASN A 33 24.52 -29.52 -17.01
N ALA A 34 24.09 -29.42 -15.75
CA ALA A 34 22.70 -29.19 -15.37
C ALA A 34 22.21 -27.81 -15.85
N TRP A 35 23.04 -26.79 -15.67
CA TRP A 35 22.80 -25.43 -16.17
C TRP A 35 22.45 -25.45 -17.65
N ASN A 36 23.22 -26.14 -18.48
CA ASN A 36 23.09 -26.11 -19.95
C ASN A 36 22.04 -27.10 -20.53
N LEU A 37 21.30 -27.86 -19.70
CA LEU A 37 20.37 -28.90 -20.18
C LEU A 37 19.25 -28.37 -21.10
N GLY A 38 18.77 -27.15 -20.89
CA GLY A 38 17.62 -26.59 -21.61
C GLY A 38 17.96 -25.87 -22.92
N ASP A 39 19.17 -25.34 -23.09
CA ASP A 39 19.48 -24.40 -24.19
C ASP A 39 19.32 -25.02 -25.58
N GLY A 40 19.65 -26.31 -25.72
CA GLY A 40 19.47 -27.03 -26.99
C GLY A 40 18.05 -27.58 -27.19
N ALA A 41 17.35 -27.92 -26.10
CA ALA A 41 16.06 -28.59 -26.15
C ALA A 41 14.92 -27.62 -26.47
N PHE A 42 14.88 -26.46 -25.81
CA PHE A 42 13.82 -25.47 -26.03
C PHE A 42 13.89 -24.85 -27.43
N PHE A 43 15.09 -24.56 -27.93
CA PHE A 43 15.29 -24.06 -29.29
C PHE A 43 14.77 -25.04 -30.37
N THR A 44 14.90 -26.35 -30.13
CA THR A 44 14.49 -27.38 -31.09
C THR A 44 12.97 -27.62 -31.10
N ILE A 45 12.26 -27.25 -30.03
CA ILE A 45 10.83 -27.56 -29.83
C ILE A 45 9.94 -26.31 -30.04
N ASN A 46 10.51 -25.11 -30.17
CA ASN A 46 9.75 -23.87 -30.38
C ASN A 46 8.89 -23.92 -31.67
N PRO A 47 7.55 -23.86 -31.58
CA PRO A 47 6.64 -23.96 -32.72
C PRO A 47 6.46 -22.65 -33.51
N GLU A 48 7.15 -21.56 -33.16
CA GLU A 48 6.94 -20.22 -33.74
C GLU A 48 7.04 -20.17 -35.27
N MET A 49 8.01 -20.87 -35.85
CA MET A 49 8.10 -20.98 -37.31
C MET A 49 6.91 -21.74 -37.92
N ASP A 50 6.44 -22.80 -37.27
CA ASP A 50 5.26 -23.54 -37.71
C ASP A 50 4.00 -22.65 -37.62
N ILE A 51 3.87 -21.83 -36.56
CA ILE A 51 2.76 -20.89 -36.39
C ILE A 51 2.72 -19.90 -37.55
N HIS A 52 3.85 -19.25 -37.86
CA HIS A 52 3.91 -18.30 -38.98
C HIS A 52 3.61 -18.95 -40.33
N GLU A 53 4.06 -20.18 -40.57
CA GLU A 53 3.74 -20.91 -41.80
C GLU A 53 2.24 -21.23 -41.88
N LEU A 54 1.62 -21.66 -40.78
CA LEU A 54 0.19 -21.95 -40.70
C LEU A 54 -0.67 -20.68 -40.87
N GLU A 55 -0.25 -19.55 -40.28
CA GLU A 55 -0.90 -18.25 -40.46
C GLU A 55 -0.86 -17.79 -41.92
N TRP A 56 0.27 -17.98 -42.59
CA TRP A 56 0.40 -17.70 -44.02
C TRP A 56 -0.52 -18.60 -44.86
N GLN A 57 -0.56 -19.91 -44.58
CA GLN A 57 -1.47 -20.85 -45.25
C GLN A 57 -2.96 -20.51 -44.99
N LEU A 58 -3.30 -20.02 -43.80
CA LEU A 58 -4.66 -19.59 -43.45
C LEU A 58 -5.10 -18.36 -44.25
N GLN A 59 -4.17 -17.46 -44.56
CA GLN A 59 -4.42 -16.28 -45.40
C GLN A 59 -4.62 -16.65 -46.88
N GLU A 60 -3.92 -17.67 -47.38
CA GLU A 60 -4.02 -18.11 -48.79
C GLU A 60 -5.19 -19.09 -49.05
N SER A 61 -5.74 -19.73 -48.03
CA SER A 61 -6.81 -20.72 -48.22
C SER A 61 -8.18 -20.07 -48.47
N GLU A 62 -8.80 -20.42 -49.60
CA GLU A 62 -10.18 -20.04 -49.95
C GLU A 62 -11.23 -21.06 -49.48
N ASN A 63 -10.81 -22.19 -48.89
CA ASN A 63 -11.70 -23.28 -48.45
C ASN A 63 -12.01 -23.18 -46.96
N GLU A 64 -13.28 -22.97 -46.61
CA GLU A 64 -13.71 -22.77 -45.22
C GLU A 64 -13.41 -23.96 -44.29
N GLU A 65 -13.50 -25.19 -44.78
CA GLU A 65 -13.19 -26.39 -43.97
C GLU A 65 -11.68 -26.49 -43.66
N GLU A 66 -10.84 -26.05 -44.61
CA GLU A 66 -9.39 -25.99 -44.44
C GLU A 66 -8.97 -24.83 -43.52
N ARG A 67 -9.62 -23.67 -43.64
CA ARG A 67 -9.40 -22.53 -42.73
C ARG A 67 -9.74 -22.87 -41.29
N GLU A 68 -10.86 -23.56 -41.03
CA GLU A 68 -11.22 -24.02 -39.69
C GLU A 68 -10.25 -25.08 -39.13
N ARG A 69 -9.67 -25.93 -39.98
CA ARG A 69 -8.60 -26.85 -39.58
C ARG A 69 -7.34 -26.07 -39.17
N LEU A 70 -6.89 -25.13 -40.02
CA LEU A 70 -5.69 -24.32 -39.79
C LEU A 70 -5.80 -23.47 -38.54
N LYS A 71 -6.96 -22.84 -38.28
CA LYS A 71 -7.20 -22.09 -37.02
C LYS A 71 -7.01 -22.96 -35.78
N LYS A 72 -7.55 -24.18 -35.77
CA LYS A 72 -7.39 -25.11 -34.64
C LYS A 72 -5.96 -25.57 -34.46
N GLU A 73 -5.22 -25.73 -35.57
CA GLU A 73 -3.81 -26.10 -35.54
C GLU A 73 -2.93 -24.96 -35.03
N ILE A 74 -3.21 -23.72 -35.45
CA ILE A 74 -2.59 -22.50 -34.91
C ILE A 74 -2.88 -22.37 -33.41
N GLU A 75 -4.14 -22.51 -32.98
CA GLU A 75 -4.53 -22.44 -31.57
C GLU A 75 -3.81 -23.51 -30.73
N TYR A 76 -3.68 -24.74 -31.25
CA TYR A 76 -2.92 -25.80 -30.60
C TYR A 76 -1.42 -25.48 -30.49
N LYS A 77 -0.83 -24.94 -31.56
CA LYS A 77 0.59 -24.55 -31.60
C LYS A 77 0.87 -23.33 -30.72
N GLN A 78 -0.06 -22.37 -30.62
CA GLN A 78 0.00 -21.25 -29.69
C GLN A 78 -0.01 -21.74 -28.24
N ARG A 79 -0.89 -22.67 -27.87
CA ARG A 79 -0.86 -23.31 -26.55
C ARG A 79 0.46 -24.06 -26.27
N GLN A 80 1.06 -24.67 -27.29
CA GLN A 80 2.39 -25.28 -27.15
C GLN A 80 3.47 -24.22 -26.93
N LYS A 81 3.41 -23.09 -27.65
CA LYS A 81 4.33 -21.96 -27.47
C LYS A 81 4.22 -21.40 -26.04
N GLU A 82 3.02 -21.09 -25.59
CA GLU A 82 2.75 -20.61 -24.21
C GLU A 82 3.30 -21.58 -23.16
N ALA A 83 3.08 -22.89 -23.34
CA ALA A 83 3.61 -23.90 -22.43
C ALA A 83 5.14 -23.95 -22.43
N ILE A 84 5.79 -23.77 -23.59
CA ILE A 84 7.26 -23.73 -23.69
C ILE A 84 7.81 -22.45 -23.04
N GLU A 85 7.17 -21.31 -23.26
CA GLU A 85 7.57 -20.03 -22.67
C GLU A 85 7.50 -20.07 -21.14
N ILE A 86 6.44 -20.65 -20.58
CA ILE A 86 6.31 -20.91 -19.15
C ILE A 86 7.48 -21.75 -18.64
N LEU A 87 7.79 -22.85 -19.34
CA LEU A 87 8.87 -23.75 -18.94
C LEU A 87 10.26 -23.08 -19.02
N GLN A 88 10.47 -22.27 -20.05
CA GLN A 88 11.70 -21.50 -20.19
C GLN A 88 11.83 -20.49 -19.05
N ALA A 89 10.75 -19.77 -18.71
CA ALA A 89 10.76 -18.82 -17.60
C ALA A 89 11.08 -19.49 -16.25
N GLU A 90 10.47 -20.64 -15.95
CA GLU A 90 10.77 -21.41 -14.73
C GLU A 90 12.21 -21.92 -14.71
N PHE A 91 12.73 -22.36 -15.86
CA PHE A 91 14.10 -22.83 -15.99
C PHE A 91 15.13 -21.70 -15.82
N ASP A 92 14.88 -20.54 -16.42
CA ASP A 92 15.72 -19.35 -16.28
C ASP A 92 15.69 -18.82 -14.84
N GLY A 93 14.51 -18.78 -14.20
CA GLY A 93 14.42 -18.47 -12.78
C GLY A 93 15.21 -19.45 -11.90
N THR A 94 15.13 -20.75 -12.16
CA THR A 94 15.91 -21.77 -11.43
C THR A 94 17.41 -21.55 -11.57
N ARG A 95 17.88 -21.20 -12.78
CA ARG A 95 19.28 -20.86 -13.04
C ARG A 95 19.71 -19.62 -12.29
N PHE A 96 18.90 -18.56 -12.30
CA PHE A 96 19.20 -17.33 -11.56
C PHE A 96 19.39 -17.60 -10.07
N VAL A 97 18.45 -18.34 -9.47
CA VAL A 97 18.49 -18.75 -8.06
C VAL A 97 19.73 -19.61 -7.77
N ALA A 98 20.04 -20.59 -8.63
CA ALA A 98 21.22 -21.44 -8.48
C ALA A 98 22.54 -20.65 -8.54
N ALA A 99 22.64 -19.65 -9.43
CA ALA A 99 23.81 -18.78 -9.53
C ALA A 99 23.94 -17.87 -8.29
N ALA A 100 22.83 -17.32 -7.81
CA ALA A 100 22.80 -16.51 -6.60
C ALA A 100 23.17 -17.34 -5.35
N TRP A 101 22.73 -18.60 -5.26
CA TRP A 101 23.12 -19.54 -4.21
C TRP A 101 24.62 -19.89 -4.27
N ALA A 102 25.15 -20.16 -5.46
CA ALA A 102 26.57 -20.42 -5.65
C ALA A 102 27.43 -19.21 -5.24
N TYR A 103 26.99 -18.00 -5.59
CA TYR A 103 27.63 -16.74 -5.20
C TYR A 103 27.64 -16.57 -3.68
N GLN A 104 26.48 -16.76 -3.03
CA GLN A 104 26.36 -16.68 -1.58
C GLN A 104 27.25 -17.70 -0.88
N SER A 105 27.23 -18.96 -1.34
CA SER A 105 28.05 -20.04 -0.81
C SER A 105 29.55 -19.74 -0.94
N ALA A 106 29.98 -19.16 -2.05
CA ALA A 106 31.37 -18.74 -2.24
C ALA A 106 31.76 -17.59 -1.29
N LYS A 107 30.87 -16.60 -1.13
CA LYS A 107 31.06 -15.46 -0.22
C LYS A 107 31.21 -15.89 1.23
N GLU A 108 30.38 -16.84 1.67
CA GLU A 108 30.37 -17.37 3.05
C GLU A 108 31.44 -18.45 3.31
N GLY A 109 32.14 -18.90 2.27
CA GLY A 109 33.20 -19.92 2.36
C GLY A 109 32.67 -21.36 2.40
N GLY A 110 31.41 -21.59 2.00
CA GLY A 110 30.82 -22.91 1.77
C GLY A 110 31.17 -23.53 0.41
N LEU A 111 31.61 -22.71 -0.55
CA LEU A 111 32.10 -23.11 -1.87
C LEU A 111 33.49 -22.52 -2.12
N SER A 112 34.44 -23.33 -2.56
CA SER A 112 35.79 -22.86 -2.89
C SER A 112 35.82 -21.93 -4.12
N GLU A 113 36.69 -20.91 -4.06
CA GLU A 113 36.81 -19.89 -5.10
C GLU A 113 37.14 -20.49 -6.48
N GLU A 114 38.00 -21.52 -6.56
CA GLU A 114 38.35 -22.21 -7.82
C GLU A 114 37.14 -22.86 -8.48
N VAL A 115 36.30 -23.52 -7.68
CA VAL A 115 35.08 -24.20 -8.16
C VAL A 115 34.04 -23.17 -8.58
N PHE A 116 33.81 -22.14 -7.77
CA PHE A 116 32.92 -21.04 -8.13
C PHE A 116 33.35 -20.35 -9.43
N ASN A 117 34.64 -20.05 -9.59
CA ASN A 117 35.17 -19.43 -10.81
C ASN A 117 34.94 -20.29 -12.07
N THR A 118 35.00 -21.62 -11.92
CA THR A 118 34.66 -22.55 -13.01
C THR A 118 33.17 -22.51 -13.36
N MET A 119 32.28 -22.52 -12.35
CA MET A 119 30.83 -22.37 -12.57
C MET A 119 30.49 -21.03 -13.22
N TYR A 120 31.09 -19.95 -12.71
CA TYR A 120 30.84 -18.59 -13.16
C TYR A 120 31.30 -18.38 -14.60
N SER A 121 32.54 -18.74 -14.94
CA SER A 121 33.12 -18.48 -16.25
C SER A 121 32.54 -19.34 -17.37
N GLU A 122 32.17 -20.60 -17.10
CA GLU A 122 31.66 -21.52 -18.12
C GLU A 122 30.16 -21.38 -18.37
N SER A 123 29.36 -21.01 -17.36
CA SER A 123 27.89 -21.04 -17.45
C SER A 123 27.21 -19.71 -17.13
N VAL A 124 27.51 -19.12 -15.97
CA VAL A 124 26.80 -17.92 -15.47
C VAL A 124 27.12 -16.71 -16.34
N ARG A 125 28.40 -16.38 -16.51
CA ARG A 125 28.85 -15.19 -17.26
C ARG A 125 28.42 -15.21 -18.73
N PRO A 126 28.51 -16.32 -19.49
CA PRO A 126 28.03 -16.34 -20.87
C PRO A 126 26.52 -16.10 -21.03
N ARG A 127 25.70 -16.44 -20.02
CA ARG A 127 24.25 -16.26 -20.05
C ARG A 127 23.84 -14.80 -19.87
N TYR A 128 24.44 -14.11 -18.91
CA TYR A 128 24.18 -12.70 -18.61
C TYR A 128 25.10 -11.81 -19.45
N SER A 129 24.81 -11.70 -20.75
CA SER A 129 25.67 -11.00 -21.71
C SER A 129 25.61 -9.47 -21.61
N SER A 130 24.54 -8.91 -21.05
CA SER A 130 24.35 -7.48 -20.82
C SER A 130 23.54 -7.23 -19.55
N PHE A 131 23.57 -5.98 -19.07
CA PHE A 131 22.76 -5.57 -17.93
C PHE A 131 21.25 -5.67 -18.20
N ASP A 132 20.79 -5.43 -19.43
CA ASP A 132 19.38 -5.59 -19.82
C ASP A 132 18.87 -7.01 -19.57
N VAL A 133 19.63 -8.02 -20.01
CA VAL A 133 19.27 -9.45 -19.84
C VAL A 133 19.20 -9.81 -18.35
N LEU A 134 20.15 -9.32 -17.55
CA LEU A 134 20.17 -9.54 -16.11
C LEU A 134 18.93 -8.92 -15.44
N THR A 135 18.60 -7.68 -15.80
CA THR A 135 17.45 -6.93 -15.28
C THR A 135 16.14 -7.63 -15.65
N GLU A 136 15.96 -8.01 -16.91
CA GLU A 136 14.75 -8.72 -17.36
C GLU A 136 14.53 -10.03 -16.58
N GLU A 137 15.59 -10.82 -16.35
CA GLU A 137 15.47 -12.09 -15.61
C GLU A 137 15.23 -11.91 -14.11
N TYR A 138 15.89 -10.94 -13.48
CA TYR A 138 15.68 -10.64 -12.06
C TYR A 138 14.26 -10.14 -11.78
N PHE A 139 13.74 -9.21 -12.58
CA PHE A 139 12.41 -8.64 -12.35
C PHE A 139 11.28 -9.60 -12.74
N ARG A 140 11.45 -10.40 -13.81
CA ARG A 140 10.53 -11.50 -14.12
C ARG A 140 10.45 -12.51 -12.97
N LEU A 141 11.58 -12.80 -12.33
CA LEU A 141 11.60 -13.66 -11.15
C LEU A 141 10.72 -13.07 -10.03
N LEU A 142 10.70 -11.75 -9.83
CA LEU A 142 9.88 -11.10 -8.80
C LEU A 142 8.38 -11.19 -9.08
N GLU A 143 7.94 -10.93 -10.32
CA GLU A 143 6.53 -10.89 -10.73
C GLU A 143 5.86 -12.28 -10.72
N GLU A 144 6.57 -13.33 -11.14
CA GLU A 144 6.04 -14.69 -11.22
C GLU A 144 6.83 -15.70 -10.35
N PRO A 145 6.65 -15.71 -9.01
CA PRO A 145 7.21 -16.72 -8.13
C PRO A 145 6.53 -18.09 -8.32
N ARG A 146 6.84 -18.78 -9.42
CA ARG A 146 6.45 -20.20 -9.60
C ARG A 146 7.42 -21.17 -8.91
N LEU A 147 8.57 -20.66 -8.47
CA LEU A 147 9.62 -21.45 -7.81
C LEU A 147 9.34 -21.60 -6.31
N ASP A 148 9.56 -22.80 -5.79
CA ASP A 148 9.44 -23.14 -4.35
C ASP A 148 10.73 -22.75 -3.60
N PHE A 149 10.93 -21.46 -3.40
CA PHE A 149 12.14 -20.87 -2.80
C PHE A 149 12.51 -21.42 -1.41
N PHE A 150 11.58 -22.07 -0.69
CA PHE A 150 11.82 -22.64 0.64
C PHE A 150 12.80 -23.81 0.68
N ARG A 151 13.08 -24.45 -0.46
CA ARG A 151 13.95 -25.64 -0.51
C ARG A 151 15.44 -25.31 -0.43
N TRP A 152 15.83 -24.11 -0.85
CA TRP A 152 17.22 -23.65 -0.82
C TRP A 152 17.72 -23.33 0.61
N GLU A 153 16.82 -23.13 1.59
CA GLU A 153 17.18 -22.76 2.96
C GLU A 153 17.14 -23.90 3.99
N SER A 154 16.51 -25.04 3.70
CA SER A 154 16.22 -26.05 4.73
C SER A 154 16.05 -27.49 4.21
N ASP A 155 16.78 -28.42 4.85
CA ASP A 155 16.60 -29.88 4.73
C ASP A 155 15.19 -30.36 5.15
N ASP A 156 14.40 -29.53 5.88
CA ASP A 156 13.05 -29.85 6.40
C ASP A 156 11.90 -29.31 5.50
N SER A 157 12.21 -28.90 4.27
CA SER A 157 11.26 -28.30 3.31
C SER A 157 10.05 -29.20 2.93
N ASP A 158 10.15 -30.51 3.17
CA ASP A 158 9.05 -31.47 2.93
C ASP A 158 7.79 -31.23 3.79
N ILE A 159 7.90 -30.47 4.90
CA ILE A 159 6.80 -30.23 5.86
C ILE A 159 5.89 -29.05 5.44
N PHE A 160 6.38 -28.14 4.58
CA PHE A 160 5.70 -26.87 4.25
C PHE A 160 5.18 -26.77 2.81
N LYS A 161 5.02 -27.92 2.12
CA LYS A 161 4.40 -27.97 0.78
C LYS A 161 3.02 -27.29 0.79
N GLY A 162 2.95 -26.08 0.24
CA GLY A 162 1.71 -25.30 0.10
C GLY A 162 1.66 -23.94 0.82
N VAL A 163 2.70 -23.51 1.52
CA VAL A 163 2.81 -22.13 2.01
C VAL A 163 3.81 -21.38 1.14
N GLN A 164 3.33 -20.70 0.10
CA GLN A 164 4.13 -19.83 -0.79
C GLN A 164 4.37 -18.47 -0.12
N MET A 165 5.28 -18.38 0.85
CA MET A 165 5.81 -17.08 1.31
C MET A 165 7.31 -17.09 1.14
N ARG A 166 7.88 -16.26 0.25
CA ARG A 166 9.34 -16.14 0.21
C ARG A 166 9.88 -15.76 1.59
N SER A 167 10.89 -16.48 2.06
CA SER A 167 11.65 -16.07 3.24
C SER A 167 12.40 -14.77 2.89
N LEU A 168 12.34 -13.78 3.78
CA LEU A 168 13.09 -12.52 3.62
C LEU A 168 14.59 -12.73 3.38
N ALA A 169 15.13 -13.86 3.86
CA ALA A 169 16.53 -14.22 3.63
C ALA A 169 16.80 -14.65 2.18
N VAL A 170 15.84 -15.28 1.48
CA VAL A 170 15.95 -15.63 0.05
C VAL A 170 16.00 -14.40 -0.84
N ASP A 171 15.10 -13.45 -0.60
CA ASP A 171 15.07 -12.21 -1.39
C ASP A 171 16.37 -11.41 -1.21
N ASP A 172 17.00 -11.47 -0.03
CA ASP A 172 18.24 -10.76 0.28
C ASP A 172 19.45 -11.25 -0.54
N TRP A 173 19.69 -12.56 -0.63
CA TRP A 173 20.85 -13.06 -1.40
C TRP A 173 20.61 -13.09 -2.91
N ILE A 174 19.37 -13.25 -3.38
CA ILE A 174 19.02 -13.08 -4.79
C ILE A 174 19.26 -11.63 -5.22
N LYS A 175 18.78 -10.67 -4.41
CA LYS A 175 19.03 -9.24 -4.64
C LYS A 175 20.52 -8.90 -4.61
N GLU A 176 21.28 -9.43 -3.64
CA GLU A 176 22.72 -9.17 -3.57
C GLU A 176 23.46 -9.73 -4.80
N PHE A 177 23.08 -10.91 -5.30
CA PHE A 177 23.62 -11.46 -6.53
C PHE A 177 23.30 -10.58 -7.75
N PHE A 178 22.05 -10.12 -7.88
CA PHE A 178 21.65 -9.18 -8.92
C PHE A 178 22.52 -7.92 -8.88
N CYS A 179 22.70 -7.33 -7.69
CA CYS A 179 23.54 -6.15 -7.51
C CYS A 179 25.01 -6.43 -7.88
N ALA A 180 25.56 -7.58 -7.46
CA ALA A 180 26.94 -7.96 -7.76
C ALA A 180 27.14 -8.14 -9.28
N MET A 181 26.26 -8.88 -9.95
CA MET A 181 26.31 -9.07 -11.40
C MET A 181 26.10 -7.75 -12.16
N GLY A 182 25.22 -6.88 -11.69
CA GLY A 182 25.02 -5.55 -12.28
C GLY A 182 26.30 -4.73 -12.29
N LEU A 183 27.04 -4.71 -11.18
CA LEU A 183 28.35 -4.02 -11.12
C LEU A 183 29.37 -4.61 -12.10
N LEU A 184 29.34 -5.94 -12.34
CA LEU A 184 30.22 -6.58 -13.32
C LEU A 184 29.87 -6.22 -14.77
N LEU A 185 28.59 -6.00 -15.06
CA LEU A 185 28.08 -5.79 -16.42
C LEU A 185 28.00 -4.31 -16.84
N LEU A 186 27.75 -3.38 -15.90
CA LEU A 186 27.60 -1.96 -16.20
C LEU A 186 28.93 -1.33 -16.64
N ASP A 187 29.00 -0.76 -17.85
CA ASP A 187 30.15 0.05 -18.27
C ASP A 187 29.84 1.55 -18.10
N PRO A 188 30.54 2.28 -17.20
CA PRO A 188 30.38 3.73 -17.05
C PRO A 188 30.51 4.55 -18.33
N ARG A 189 31.14 4.00 -19.37
CA ARG A 189 31.31 4.68 -20.67
C ARG A 189 30.07 4.61 -21.56
N GLU A 190 29.13 3.71 -21.27
CA GLU A 190 27.92 3.50 -22.08
C GLU A 190 26.76 4.40 -21.65
N PHE A 191 26.86 5.02 -20.46
CA PHE A 191 25.79 5.82 -19.86
C PHE A 191 26.20 7.28 -19.67
N ASP A 192 25.27 8.18 -19.98
CA ASP A 192 25.38 9.59 -19.61
C ASP A 192 24.47 9.83 -18.40
N THR A 193 25.06 9.77 -17.20
CA THR A 193 24.32 9.93 -15.93
C THR A 193 23.65 11.28 -15.79
N ASP A 194 24.17 12.31 -16.49
CA ASP A 194 23.59 13.66 -16.47
C ASP A 194 22.35 13.77 -17.37
N ASN A 195 22.13 12.82 -18.28
CA ASN A 195 21.01 12.80 -19.24
C ASN A 195 20.36 11.39 -19.34
N LEU A 196 20.03 10.81 -18.18
CA LEU A 196 19.24 9.58 -18.14
C LEU A 196 17.80 9.83 -18.63
N THR A 197 17.27 8.84 -19.33
CA THR A 197 15.93 8.77 -19.90
C THR A 197 15.42 7.33 -19.76
N GLU A 198 14.11 7.11 -19.87
CA GLU A 198 13.56 5.75 -19.83
C GLU A 198 14.16 4.81 -20.90
N GLY A 199 14.51 5.35 -22.07
CA GLY A 199 15.07 4.56 -23.18
C GLY A 199 16.55 4.19 -23.04
N ASN A 200 17.31 4.83 -22.14
CA ASN A 200 18.72 4.52 -21.90
C ASN A 200 19.01 4.03 -20.48
N ASN A 201 17.98 3.85 -19.65
CA ASN A 201 18.07 3.17 -18.36
C ASN A 201 17.36 1.81 -18.45
N PRO A 202 18.09 0.68 -18.45
CA PRO A 202 17.52 -0.65 -18.51
C PRO A 202 16.51 -0.96 -17.41
N LEU A 203 16.68 -0.39 -16.21
CA LEU A 203 15.73 -0.55 -15.10
C LEU A 203 14.38 0.12 -15.41
N ALA A 204 14.40 1.23 -16.17
CA ALA A 204 13.22 2.01 -16.51
C ALA A 204 12.43 1.48 -17.73
N GLN A 205 12.95 0.47 -18.41
CA GLN A 205 12.24 -0.19 -19.53
C GLN A 205 11.26 -1.26 -19.05
N LEU A 206 11.32 -1.62 -17.76
CA LEU A 206 10.43 -2.60 -17.16
C LEU A 206 9.05 -1.99 -16.87
N ASP A 207 8.05 -2.84 -16.97
CA ASP A 207 6.67 -2.55 -16.62
C ASP A 207 6.39 -3.10 -15.22
N ILE A 208 6.90 -2.41 -14.20
CA ILE A 208 6.76 -2.79 -12.80
C ILE A 208 6.13 -1.66 -11.99
N ASP A 209 5.30 -2.03 -11.02
CA ASP A 209 4.68 -1.09 -10.09
C ASP A 209 5.66 -0.60 -9.01
N ARG A 210 5.47 0.63 -8.55
CA ARG A 210 6.31 1.26 -7.50
C ARG A 210 6.37 0.42 -6.22
N LEU A 211 5.27 -0.24 -5.85
CA LEU A 211 5.17 -1.08 -4.65
C LEU A 211 5.94 -2.40 -4.77
N GLU A 212 6.17 -2.87 -5.99
CA GLU A 212 6.84 -4.15 -6.28
C GLU A 212 8.33 -3.96 -6.59
N TYR A 213 8.74 -2.74 -6.92
CA TYR A 213 10.13 -2.40 -7.18
C TYR A 213 10.99 -2.54 -5.89
N PRO A 214 12.05 -3.36 -5.90
CA PRO A 214 12.88 -3.59 -4.72
C PRO A 214 13.80 -2.40 -4.45
N ASP A 215 14.04 -2.11 -3.17
CA ASP A 215 15.14 -1.22 -2.76
C ASP A 215 16.48 -1.91 -3.07
N LEU A 216 17.10 -1.46 -4.15
CA LEU A 216 18.39 -1.95 -4.63
C LEU A 216 19.56 -1.21 -3.99
N GLU A 217 19.37 0.01 -3.47
CA GLU A 217 20.47 0.83 -2.97
C GLU A 217 21.22 0.14 -1.83
N GLU A 218 20.49 -0.48 -0.90
CA GLU A 218 21.11 -1.26 0.17
C GLU A 218 21.90 -2.46 -0.40
N GLY A 219 21.34 -3.18 -1.37
CA GLY A 219 21.98 -4.31 -2.03
C GLY A 219 23.26 -3.92 -2.77
N ILE A 220 23.22 -2.83 -3.54
CA ILE A 220 24.37 -2.24 -4.24
C ILE A 220 25.45 -1.85 -3.23
N ASN A 221 25.05 -1.29 -2.09
CA ASN A 221 25.98 -0.87 -1.05
C ASN A 221 26.64 -2.01 -0.29
N ARG A 222 25.96 -3.15 -0.14
CA ARG A 222 26.49 -4.37 0.50
C ARG A 222 27.56 -5.08 -0.33
N VAL A 223 27.54 -4.95 -1.66
CA VAL A 223 28.56 -5.55 -2.52
C VAL A 223 29.91 -4.87 -2.28
N SER A 224 30.93 -5.66 -1.93
CA SER A 224 32.29 -5.16 -1.67
C SER A 224 33.25 -5.54 -2.79
N LYS A 225 34.20 -4.65 -3.06
CA LYS A 225 35.29 -4.87 -4.02
C LYS A 225 36.10 -6.13 -3.67
N GLU A 226 36.38 -6.37 -2.39
CA GLU A 226 37.14 -7.53 -1.93
C GLU A 226 36.42 -8.87 -2.16
N ASN A 227 35.08 -8.86 -2.20
CA ASN A 227 34.33 -10.06 -2.55
C ASN A 227 34.41 -10.32 -4.05
N LEU A 228 34.30 -9.26 -4.87
CA LEU A 228 34.42 -9.39 -6.33
C LEU A 228 35.84 -9.78 -6.79
N GLU A 229 36.88 -9.28 -6.12
CA GLU A 229 38.29 -9.60 -6.42
C GLU A 229 38.65 -11.09 -6.26
N ARG A 230 37.82 -11.86 -5.55
CA ARG A 230 37.97 -13.33 -5.43
C ARG A 230 37.53 -14.06 -6.70
N PHE A 231 36.81 -13.37 -7.58
CA PHE A 231 36.38 -13.91 -8.85
C PHE A 231 37.40 -13.61 -9.94
N GLU A 232 37.52 -14.48 -10.95
CA GLU A 232 38.39 -14.27 -12.12
C GLU A 232 37.82 -13.20 -13.07
N ILE A 233 37.64 -11.98 -12.54
CA ILE A 233 37.09 -10.83 -13.26
C ILE A 233 38.20 -9.92 -13.82
N PRO A 234 37.94 -9.21 -14.94
CA PRO A 234 38.95 -8.33 -15.53
C PRO A 234 39.32 -7.16 -14.61
N ASP A 235 40.61 -6.80 -14.56
CA ASP A 235 41.13 -5.67 -13.76
C ASP A 235 40.39 -4.35 -14.05
N GLU A 236 39.96 -4.11 -15.30
CA GLU A 236 39.19 -2.91 -15.68
C GLU A 236 37.89 -2.76 -14.89
N VAL A 237 37.23 -3.88 -14.56
CA VAL A 237 36.00 -3.89 -13.76
C VAL A 237 36.29 -3.53 -12.30
N ILE A 238 37.39 -4.08 -11.76
CA ILE A 238 37.84 -3.81 -10.39
C ILE A 238 38.34 -2.37 -10.22
N ASP A 239 39.04 -1.84 -11.22
CA ASP A 239 39.59 -0.48 -11.20
C ASP A 239 38.49 0.58 -11.28
N SER A 240 37.38 0.28 -11.97
CA SER A 240 36.20 1.15 -12.10
C SER A 240 35.05 0.80 -11.14
N PHE A 241 35.31 -0.01 -10.11
CA PHE A 241 34.27 -0.52 -9.21
C PHE A 241 33.41 0.59 -8.58
N GLU A 242 34.02 1.66 -8.06
CA GLU A 242 33.28 2.76 -7.45
C GLU A 242 32.47 3.56 -8.49
N GLU A 243 33.04 3.82 -9.68
CA GLU A 243 32.32 4.50 -10.77
C GLU A 243 31.10 3.68 -11.24
N ARG A 244 31.23 2.34 -11.29
CA ARG A 244 30.14 1.41 -11.61
C ARG A 244 29.06 1.41 -10.54
N LYS A 245 29.46 1.52 -9.28
CA LYS A 245 28.54 1.62 -8.14
C LYS A 245 27.75 2.92 -8.16
N GLU A 246 28.43 4.05 -8.40
CA GLU A 246 27.78 5.35 -8.58
C GLU A 246 26.82 5.32 -9.77
N LEU A 247 27.21 4.73 -10.91
CA LEU A 247 26.33 4.55 -12.06
C LEU A 247 25.08 3.72 -11.70
N PHE A 248 25.25 2.58 -11.03
CA PHE A 248 24.11 1.72 -10.68
C PHE A 248 23.14 2.45 -9.75
N ILE A 249 23.65 3.16 -8.74
CA ILE A 249 22.81 3.98 -7.86
C ILE A 249 22.06 5.05 -8.66
N ALA A 250 22.74 5.73 -9.60
CA ALA A 250 22.10 6.73 -10.46
C ALA A 250 20.99 6.13 -11.35
N LEU A 251 21.19 4.93 -11.91
CA LEU A 251 20.15 4.22 -12.66
C LEU A 251 18.98 3.83 -11.76
N HIS A 252 19.25 3.38 -10.54
CA HIS A 252 18.22 3.02 -9.56
C HIS A 252 17.38 4.24 -9.16
N HIS A 253 18.00 5.36 -8.76
CA HIS A 253 17.30 6.60 -8.41
C HIS A 253 16.50 7.16 -9.60
N HIS A 254 17.05 7.11 -10.81
CA HIS A 254 16.29 7.50 -12.00
C HIS A 254 15.06 6.60 -12.22
N MET A 255 15.15 5.30 -11.92
CA MET A 255 13.99 4.41 -12.01
C MET A 255 12.94 4.76 -10.94
N GLU A 256 13.36 5.06 -9.71
CA GLU A 256 12.43 5.53 -8.67
C GLU A 256 11.68 6.80 -9.09
N ASP A 257 12.40 7.77 -9.68
CA ASP A 257 11.80 8.99 -10.24
C ASP A 257 10.81 8.68 -11.39
N VAL A 258 11.13 7.71 -12.25
CA VAL A 258 10.25 7.27 -13.35
C VAL A 258 8.98 6.63 -12.79
N LEU A 259 9.11 5.74 -11.81
CA LEU A 259 7.98 5.08 -11.15
C LEU A 259 7.08 6.08 -10.45
N GLU A 260 7.66 7.05 -9.75
CA GLU A 260 6.91 8.14 -9.13
C GLU A 260 6.13 8.94 -10.18
N ARG A 261 6.77 9.38 -11.27
CA ARG A 261 6.07 10.10 -12.35
C ARG A 261 4.97 9.28 -13.01
N ARG A 262 5.18 7.97 -13.23
CA ARG A 262 4.17 7.07 -13.79
C ARG A 262 2.96 6.95 -12.87
N GLU A 263 3.19 6.83 -11.55
CA GLU A 263 2.12 6.82 -10.54
C GLU A 263 1.37 8.15 -10.52
N GLU A 264 2.08 9.29 -10.54
CA GLU A 264 1.46 10.61 -10.62
C GLU A 264 0.60 10.76 -11.87
N ASP A 265 1.13 10.39 -13.04
CA ASP A 265 0.42 10.46 -14.31
C ASP A 265 -0.82 9.57 -14.28
N PHE A 266 -0.70 8.34 -13.75
CA PHE A 266 -1.83 7.44 -13.55
C PHE A 266 -2.92 8.08 -12.68
N ILE A 267 -2.57 8.69 -11.54
CA ILE A 267 -3.53 9.35 -10.65
C ILE A 267 -4.17 10.57 -11.34
N ILE A 268 -3.37 11.39 -12.03
CA ILE A 268 -3.85 12.58 -12.73
C ILE A 268 -4.85 12.19 -13.82
N GLU A 269 -4.55 11.16 -14.62
CA GLU A 269 -5.34 10.73 -15.77
C GLU A 269 -6.53 9.83 -15.40
N ALA A 270 -6.52 9.17 -14.24
CA ALA A 270 -7.60 8.29 -13.82
C ALA A 270 -8.92 9.04 -13.58
N ASP A 271 -10.03 8.54 -14.08
CA ASP A 271 -11.34 9.07 -13.72
C ASP A 271 -11.67 8.76 -12.24
N LEU A 272 -12.46 9.63 -11.61
CA LEU A 272 -13.03 9.31 -10.29
C LEU A 272 -13.97 8.12 -10.41
N ASP A 273 -13.77 7.13 -9.55
CA ASP A 273 -14.66 5.98 -9.41
C ASP A 273 -15.97 6.43 -8.75
N PRO A 274 -17.11 6.40 -9.46
CA PRO A 274 -18.38 6.87 -8.93
C PRO A 274 -18.82 6.10 -7.68
N GLU A 275 -18.53 4.79 -7.60
CA GLU A 275 -18.90 3.96 -6.46
C GLU A 275 -18.07 4.34 -5.23
N LYS A 276 -16.77 4.63 -5.40
CA LYS A 276 -15.93 5.09 -4.28
C LYS A 276 -16.30 6.48 -3.79
N VAL A 277 -16.66 7.39 -4.70
CA VAL A 277 -17.15 8.73 -4.36
C VAL A 277 -18.45 8.62 -3.57
N GLU A 278 -19.44 7.88 -4.09
CA GLU A 278 -20.74 7.67 -3.43
C GLU A 278 -20.56 7.02 -2.06
N ASN A 279 -19.76 5.95 -1.97
CA ASN A 279 -19.45 5.30 -0.69
C ASN A 279 -18.82 6.26 0.31
N PHE A 280 -17.90 7.13 -0.12
CA PHE A 280 -17.31 8.11 0.80
C PHE A 280 -18.33 9.14 1.28
N GLU A 281 -19.15 9.69 0.38
CA GLU A 281 -20.20 10.64 0.72
C GLU A 281 -21.20 10.04 1.71
N GLU A 282 -21.70 8.82 1.43
CA GLU A 282 -22.61 8.09 2.30
C GLU A 282 -21.98 7.76 3.65
N ASN A 283 -20.75 7.24 3.68
CA ASN A 283 -20.05 6.91 4.93
C ASN A 283 -19.84 8.15 5.79
N TYR A 284 -19.46 9.28 5.18
CA TYR A 284 -19.28 10.54 5.90
C TYR A 284 -20.60 11.00 6.53
N ILE A 285 -21.70 10.97 5.76
CA ILE A 285 -23.03 11.38 6.23
C ILE A 285 -23.52 10.44 7.34
N GLU A 286 -23.33 9.13 7.18
CA GLU A 286 -23.70 8.13 8.19
C GLU A 286 -22.88 8.31 9.47
N GLU A 287 -21.57 8.52 9.36
CA GLU A 287 -20.70 8.69 10.51
C GLU A 287 -21.07 9.96 11.30
N PHE A 288 -21.31 11.08 10.61
CA PHE A 288 -21.75 12.33 11.23
C PHE A 288 -23.13 12.19 11.88
N THR A 289 -24.09 11.62 11.16
CA THR A 289 -25.49 11.59 11.58
C THR A 289 -25.74 10.55 12.66
N ASN A 290 -25.21 9.33 12.50
CA ASN A 290 -25.61 8.17 13.29
C ASN A 290 -24.53 7.69 14.27
N GLN A 291 -23.26 7.80 13.92
CA GLN A 291 -22.18 7.16 14.70
C GLN A 291 -21.51 8.11 15.70
N PHE A 292 -21.68 9.43 15.54
CA PHE A 292 -21.05 10.40 16.42
C PHE A 292 -21.79 10.58 17.75
N ALA A 293 -21.11 10.26 18.86
CA ALA A 293 -21.72 10.16 20.18
C ALA A 293 -22.33 11.46 20.68
N LEU A 294 -21.64 12.60 20.49
CA LEU A 294 -22.11 13.87 21.04
C LEU A 294 -23.42 14.36 20.39
N ARG A 295 -23.57 14.16 19.08
CA ARG A 295 -24.82 14.45 18.36
C ARG A 295 -25.98 13.60 18.88
N GLN A 296 -25.73 12.31 19.10
CA GLN A 296 -26.71 11.39 19.70
C GLN A 296 -27.11 11.83 21.12
N VAL A 297 -26.14 12.23 21.94
CA VAL A 297 -26.42 12.76 23.29
C VAL A 297 -27.32 13.98 23.22
N PHE A 298 -27.03 14.96 22.37
CA PHE A 298 -27.87 16.16 22.26
C PHE A 298 -29.27 15.87 21.69
N SER A 299 -29.40 14.89 20.80
CA SER A 299 -30.69 14.37 20.36
C SER A 299 -31.47 13.75 21.52
N ASP A 300 -30.85 12.85 22.29
CA ASP A 300 -31.48 12.15 23.41
C ASP A 300 -31.90 13.10 24.54
N LEU A 301 -31.13 14.19 24.75
CA LEU A 301 -31.46 15.25 25.69
C LEU A 301 -32.57 16.20 25.19
N GLY A 302 -32.95 16.11 23.92
CA GLY A 302 -33.90 17.02 23.27
C GLY A 302 -33.36 18.42 23.04
N TRP A 303 -32.03 18.58 22.98
CA TRP A 303 -31.33 19.84 22.72
C TRP A 303 -31.10 20.09 21.22
N LEU A 304 -31.17 19.03 20.41
CA LEU A 304 -30.98 19.08 18.96
C LEU A 304 -32.33 19.16 18.21
N GLY A 305 -32.50 20.22 17.42
CA GLY A 305 -33.58 20.39 16.46
C GLY A 305 -33.08 20.34 15.02
N ILE A 306 -33.90 19.78 14.12
CA ILE A 306 -33.62 19.72 12.68
C ILE A 306 -34.66 20.53 11.92
N GLU A 307 -34.23 21.48 11.11
CA GLU A 307 -35.07 22.36 10.30
C GLU A 307 -34.68 22.31 8.80
N GLU A 308 -35.60 22.62 7.89
CA GLU A 308 -35.25 22.78 6.46
C GLU A 308 -34.51 24.10 6.23
N TYR A 309 -33.39 24.07 5.51
CA TYR A 309 -32.67 25.27 5.13
C TYR A 309 -33.45 26.05 4.06
N SER A 310 -33.94 27.22 4.41
CA SER A 310 -34.77 28.05 3.52
C SER A 310 -33.99 29.06 2.66
N GLY A 311 -32.65 29.09 2.75
CA GLY A 311 -31.78 30.02 2.00
C GLY A 311 -31.81 31.48 2.47
N ASP A 312 -32.84 31.89 3.23
CA ASP A 312 -33.00 33.22 3.83
C ASP A 312 -32.45 33.29 5.28
N ILE A 313 -31.88 32.19 5.78
CA ILE A 313 -31.36 32.06 7.13
C ILE A 313 -29.91 32.58 7.14
N ASP A 314 -29.63 33.59 7.97
CA ASP A 314 -28.31 34.22 8.14
C ASP A 314 -27.37 33.32 8.97
N VAL A 315 -27.14 32.11 8.49
CA VAL A 315 -26.25 31.11 9.09
C VAL A 315 -25.13 30.85 8.09
N GLU A 316 -23.91 31.20 8.49
CA GLU A 316 -22.72 30.88 7.72
C GLU A 316 -22.48 29.37 7.71
N ALA A 317 -22.21 28.82 6.52
CA ALA A 317 -21.81 27.43 6.40
C ALA A 317 -20.48 27.24 7.12
N SER A 318 -20.39 26.25 8.02
CA SER A 318 -19.11 25.78 8.54
C SER A 318 -18.68 24.53 7.80
N GLY A 319 -17.36 24.37 7.65
CA GLY A 319 -16.79 23.25 6.93
C GLY A 319 -15.46 23.59 6.28
N TYR A 320 -15.02 22.74 5.36
CA TYR A 320 -13.76 22.91 4.65
C TYR A 320 -13.94 22.84 3.14
N ASN A 321 -13.03 23.58 2.50
CA ASN A 321 -12.91 23.71 1.07
C ASN A 321 -11.43 23.53 0.74
N GLN A 322 -11.00 22.29 0.50
CA GLN A 322 -9.59 21.93 0.45
C GLN A 322 -9.30 20.88 -0.64
N LEU A 323 -8.04 20.87 -1.09
CA LEU A 323 -7.50 19.81 -1.92
C LEU A 323 -7.35 18.53 -1.09
N PHE A 324 -7.75 17.40 -1.67
CA PHE A 324 -7.71 16.09 -1.04
C PHE A 324 -7.09 15.05 -1.99
N PRO A 325 -6.23 14.12 -1.56
CA PRO A 325 -5.61 13.15 -2.48
C PRO A 325 -6.61 12.37 -3.33
N LYS A 326 -6.48 12.45 -4.66
CA LYS A 326 -7.36 11.78 -5.64
C LYS A 326 -7.20 10.26 -5.59
N GLY A 327 -6.00 9.79 -5.24
CA GLY A 327 -5.65 8.36 -5.17
C GLY A 327 -6.64 7.50 -4.39
N ALA A 328 -7.32 8.02 -3.36
CA ALA A 328 -8.33 7.28 -2.57
C ALA A 328 -9.63 6.94 -3.32
N LEU A 329 -9.89 7.62 -4.45
CA LEU A 329 -11.19 7.66 -5.12
C LEU A 329 -11.15 7.13 -6.55
N ILE A 330 -10.12 6.35 -6.91
CA ILE A 330 -9.94 5.73 -8.23
C ILE A 330 -9.95 4.20 -8.11
N GLU A 331 -10.32 3.47 -9.17
CA GLU A 331 -10.60 2.01 -9.16
C GLU A 331 -9.46 1.18 -8.52
N ASN A 332 -8.19 1.52 -8.83
CA ASN A 332 -6.99 0.86 -8.29
C ASN A 332 -6.25 1.68 -7.21
N SER A 333 -6.99 2.33 -6.32
CA SER A 333 -6.42 3.07 -5.17
C SER A 333 -5.46 2.21 -4.34
N PRO A 334 -4.23 2.68 -4.05
CA PRO A 334 -3.42 2.10 -3.00
C PRO A 334 -4.12 2.21 -1.63
N THR A 335 -3.99 1.17 -0.78
CA THR A 335 -4.69 1.06 0.52
C THR A 335 -4.36 2.23 1.47
N GLU A 336 -3.17 2.81 1.36
CA GLU A 336 -2.71 3.91 2.22
C GLU A 336 -3.59 5.17 2.10
N TYR A 337 -4.08 5.47 0.90
CA TYR A 337 -4.92 6.63 0.65
C TYR A 337 -6.31 6.51 1.29
N VAL A 338 -6.85 5.29 1.38
CA VAL A 338 -8.17 5.03 1.97
C VAL A 338 -8.18 5.28 3.48
N HIS A 339 -7.16 4.78 4.20
CA HIS A 339 -7.06 5.01 5.64
C HIS A 339 -6.87 6.47 6.01
N TYR A 340 -6.16 7.22 5.18
CA TYR A 340 -5.95 8.65 5.36
C TYR A 340 -7.28 9.45 5.24
N LEU A 341 -8.14 9.03 4.32
CA LEU A 341 -9.44 9.63 4.05
C LEU A 341 -10.43 9.47 5.22
N ASP A 342 -10.57 8.27 5.77
CA ASP A 342 -11.39 8.02 6.97
C ASP A 342 -10.91 8.87 8.17
N GLN A 343 -9.60 8.99 8.34
CA GLN A 343 -9.03 9.74 9.45
C GLN A 343 -9.32 11.25 9.32
N LYS A 344 -9.19 11.81 8.12
CA LYS A 344 -9.51 13.23 7.87
C LYS A 344 -10.99 13.51 8.04
N ALA A 345 -11.86 12.62 7.56
CA ALA A 345 -13.31 12.73 7.74
C ALA A 345 -13.67 12.84 9.24
N ARG A 346 -13.18 11.91 10.05
CA ARG A 346 -13.37 11.90 11.51
C ARG A 346 -12.87 13.15 12.21
N ASN A 347 -11.69 13.65 11.82
CA ASN A 347 -11.13 14.87 12.40
C ASN A 347 -12.02 16.09 12.10
N HIS A 348 -12.62 16.16 10.92
CA HIS A 348 -13.51 17.27 10.57
C HIS A 348 -14.82 17.24 11.36
N ILE A 349 -15.48 16.07 11.42
CA ILE A 349 -16.71 15.90 12.24
C ILE A 349 -16.47 16.39 13.66
N ARG A 350 -15.30 16.05 14.22
CA ARG A 350 -14.88 16.49 15.55
C ARG A 350 -14.73 18.01 15.66
N THR A 351 -14.12 18.69 14.69
CA THR A 351 -13.96 20.15 14.74
C THR A 351 -15.29 20.91 14.76
N ILE A 352 -16.28 20.48 13.96
CA ILE A 352 -17.63 21.09 13.97
C ILE A 352 -18.23 21.06 15.39
N LEU A 353 -17.99 19.97 16.11
CA LEU A 353 -18.59 19.71 17.40
C LEU A 353 -17.78 20.27 18.58
N ASP A 354 -16.47 20.40 18.45
CA ASP A 354 -15.65 21.19 19.38
C ASP A 354 -16.16 22.63 19.46
N THR A 355 -16.56 23.20 18.33
CA THR A 355 -17.20 24.52 18.28
C THR A 355 -18.50 24.58 19.11
N TRP A 356 -19.23 23.46 19.24
CA TRP A 356 -20.44 23.43 20.10
C TRP A 356 -20.09 23.42 21.60
N LEU A 357 -18.86 23.06 21.97
CA LEU A 357 -18.46 22.94 23.37
C LEU A 357 -17.63 24.13 23.86
N GLU A 358 -17.00 24.90 22.97
CA GLU A 358 -15.94 25.88 23.31
C GLU A 358 -16.33 26.90 24.39
N ASP A 359 -17.48 27.56 24.26
CA ASP A 359 -17.89 28.63 25.19
C ASP A 359 -18.96 28.17 26.21
N GLY A 360 -19.59 27.01 25.97
CA GLY A 360 -20.68 26.48 26.78
C GLY A 360 -20.27 25.52 27.89
N VAL A 361 -19.00 25.07 27.88
CA VAL A 361 -18.48 24.01 28.77
C VAL A 361 -17.22 24.48 29.48
N SER A 362 -17.22 24.37 30.80
CA SER A 362 -16.05 24.71 31.63
C SER A 362 -14.98 23.61 31.62
N GLU A 363 -13.71 23.95 31.91
CA GLU A 363 -12.63 22.94 32.01
C GLU A 363 -12.23 22.65 33.45
N THR A 364 -12.08 21.36 33.77
CA THR A 364 -11.47 20.88 35.02
C THR A 364 -10.26 20.00 34.67
N LYS A 365 -9.08 20.30 35.24
CA LYS A 365 -7.84 19.55 34.95
C LYS A 365 -7.44 18.70 36.14
N ILE A 366 -7.16 17.42 35.92
CA ILE A 366 -6.69 16.47 36.93
C ILE A 366 -5.26 16.00 36.64
N GLU A 367 -4.49 15.70 37.67
CA GLU A 367 -3.07 15.33 37.55
C GLU A 367 -2.89 13.81 37.33
N SER A 368 -3.87 12.99 37.73
CA SER A 368 -3.86 11.53 37.53
C SER A 368 -5.26 11.00 37.22
N HIS A 369 -5.32 9.90 36.45
CA HIS A 369 -6.56 9.16 36.21
C HIS A 369 -7.16 8.54 37.50
N ASP A 370 -6.36 8.41 38.56
CA ASP A 370 -6.83 7.91 39.85
C ASP A 370 -7.79 8.91 40.54
N GLU A 371 -7.68 10.20 40.22
CA GLU A 371 -8.53 11.28 40.76
C GLU A 371 -9.84 11.41 39.98
N LEU A 372 -9.98 10.73 38.83
CA LEU A 372 -11.08 10.94 37.89
C LEU A 372 -12.45 10.69 38.53
N LEU A 373 -12.59 9.60 39.30
CA LEU A 373 -13.88 9.20 39.87
C LEU A 373 -14.28 10.09 41.05
N ASP A 374 -13.31 10.57 41.82
CA ASP A 374 -13.55 11.48 42.94
C ASP A 374 -14.02 12.85 42.41
N VAL A 375 -13.34 13.37 41.38
CA VAL A 375 -13.73 14.64 40.74
C VAL A 375 -15.07 14.50 40.01
N LEU A 376 -15.32 13.37 39.33
CA LEU A 376 -16.62 13.11 38.70
C LEU A 376 -17.76 13.09 39.73
N GLU A 377 -17.53 12.47 40.89
CA GLU A 377 -18.50 12.48 41.99
C GLU A 377 -18.75 13.89 42.51
N GLU A 378 -17.71 14.68 42.79
CA GLU A 378 -17.84 16.08 43.22
C GLU A 378 -18.67 16.90 42.24
N VAL A 379 -18.38 16.79 40.93
CA VAL A 379 -19.14 17.46 39.87
C VAL A 379 -20.61 17.03 39.87
N CYS A 380 -20.89 15.74 40.05
CA CYS A 380 -22.25 15.19 40.07
C CYS A 380 -23.03 15.52 41.34
N GLU A 381 -22.37 15.80 42.46
CA GLU A 381 -23.00 16.24 43.71
C GLU A 381 -23.31 17.74 43.70
N ASP A 382 -22.43 18.54 43.09
CA ASP A 382 -22.57 19.99 43.01
C ASP A 382 -23.56 20.46 41.95
N ASN A 383 -23.90 19.62 40.97
CA ASN A 383 -24.73 19.98 39.82
C ASN A 383 -25.86 18.97 39.59
N VAL A 384 -26.96 19.43 39.00
CA VAL A 384 -27.96 18.51 38.45
C VAL A 384 -27.46 18.06 37.08
N VAL A 385 -27.17 16.77 36.94
CA VAL A 385 -26.55 16.21 35.74
C VAL A 385 -27.57 15.46 34.89
N LYS A 386 -27.58 15.74 33.58
CA LYS A 386 -28.40 15.03 32.59
C LYS A 386 -27.68 13.86 31.92
N ALA A 387 -26.40 14.00 31.61
CA ALA A 387 -25.65 12.98 30.90
C ALA A 387 -24.15 13.03 31.22
N ILE A 388 -23.50 11.88 31.12
CA ILE A 388 -22.05 11.73 31.21
C ILE A 388 -21.57 11.12 29.91
N VAL A 389 -20.62 11.78 29.24
CA VAL A 389 -19.95 11.26 28.05
C VAL A 389 -18.51 10.89 28.43
N ILE A 390 -18.14 9.62 28.29
CA ILE A 390 -16.82 9.13 28.66
C ILE A 390 -15.97 8.79 27.45
N SER A 391 -14.72 9.24 27.48
CA SER A 391 -13.80 9.13 26.36
C SER A 391 -12.41 8.62 26.80
N GLY A 392 -11.73 7.90 25.91
CA GLY A 392 -10.43 7.29 26.17
C GLY A 392 -10.48 5.99 27.00
N TYR A 393 -9.52 5.09 26.73
CA TYR A 393 -9.51 3.73 27.31
C TYR A 393 -9.41 3.71 28.84
N ARG A 394 -8.51 4.53 29.43
CA ARG A 394 -8.26 4.52 30.88
C ARG A 394 -9.45 5.04 31.67
N ALA A 395 -9.99 6.20 31.28
CA ALA A 395 -11.19 6.76 31.90
C ALA A 395 -12.36 5.77 31.81
N ARG A 396 -12.63 5.25 30.61
CA ARG A 396 -13.69 4.25 30.39
C ARG A 396 -13.52 3.03 31.31
N ARG A 397 -12.30 2.50 31.40
CA ARG A 397 -12.02 1.36 32.28
C ARG A 397 -12.23 1.70 33.75
N SER A 398 -11.85 2.90 34.21
CA SER A 398 -12.08 3.32 35.59
C SER A 398 -13.58 3.37 35.91
N LEU A 399 -14.38 4.02 35.05
CA LEU A 399 -15.82 4.14 35.26
C LEU A 399 -16.54 2.78 35.19
N LEU A 400 -16.25 1.96 34.19
CA LEU A 400 -16.90 0.65 34.01
C LEU A 400 -16.60 -0.35 35.14
N ASN A 401 -15.51 -0.16 35.87
CA ASN A 401 -15.18 -0.99 37.04
C ASN A 401 -15.65 -0.37 38.36
N ASP A 402 -16.28 0.81 38.33
CA ASP A 402 -16.84 1.45 39.51
C ASP A 402 -18.13 0.74 39.93
N SER A 403 -18.29 0.51 41.23
CA SER A 403 -19.50 -0.09 41.81
C SER A 403 -20.80 0.71 41.58
N ARG A 404 -20.69 1.99 41.23
CA ARG A 404 -21.79 2.89 40.90
C ARG A 404 -22.24 2.78 39.45
N PHE A 405 -21.44 2.18 38.58
CA PHE A 405 -21.84 1.96 37.20
C PHE A 405 -22.85 0.80 37.10
N ASP A 406 -23.89 1.00 36.29
CA ASP A 406 -24.97 0.06 36.02
C ASP A 406 -25.05 -0.18 34.52
N ASP A 407 -24.58 -1.34 34.06
CA ASP A 407 -24.61 -1.73 32.65
C ASP A 407 -26.00 -2.16 32.16
N GLU A 408 -26.96 -2.39 33.08
CA GLU A 408 -28.34 -2.75 32.75
C GLU A 408 -29.27 -1.53 32.63
N PHE A 409 -28.76 -0.31 32.88
CA PHE A 409 -29.55 0.92 32.79
C PHE A 409 -29.80 1.31 31.33
N GLY A 410 -31.05 1.16 30.88
CA GLY A 410 -31.48 1.45 29.50
C GLY A 410 -32.39 2.67 29.39
N ASP A 411 -31.83 3.87 29.56
CA ASP A 411 -32.56 5.15 29.43
C ASP A 411 -32.60 5.66 27.98
N SER A 412 -31.60 5.27 27.17
CA SER A 412 -31.51 5.52 25.72
C SER A 412 -30.89 4.29 25.03
N GLU A 413 -31.22 4.05 23.76
CA GLU A 413 -30.57 3.02 22.93
C GLU A 413 -29.07 3.31 22.69
N ASN A 414 -28.65 4.58 22.82
CA ASN A 414 -27.27 5.03 22.60
C ASN A 414 -26.42 5.04 23.89
N ALA A 415 -27.06 4.94 25.06
CA ALA A 415 -26.35 4.89 26.34
C ALA A 415 -25.71 3.51 26.55
N ILE A 416 -24.48 3.47 27.08
CA ILE A 416 -23.77 2.24 27.41
C ILE A 416 -24.08 1.72 28.82
N GLY A 417 -24.89 2.46 29.57
CA GLY A 417 -25.27 2.17 30.96
C GLY A 417 -25.57 3.46 31.72
N GLY A 418 -25.57 3.38 33.05
CA GLY A 418 -25.90 4.48 33.94
C GLY A 418 -24.90 4.62 35.09
N TYR A 419 -24.69 5.84 35.56
CA TYR A 419 -23.88 6.14 36.73
C TYR A 419 -24.78 6.51 37.91
N LYS A 420 -24.74 5.70 38.97
CA LYS A 420 -25.56 5.89 40.17
C LYS A 420 -24.96 6.96 41.06
N THR A 421 -25.73 8.02 41.29
CA THR A 421 -25.47 9.02 42.32
C THR A 421 -26.40 8.81 43.50
N ASN A 422 -26.22 9.62 44.56
CA ASN A 422 -27.08 9.59 45.73
C ASN A 422 -28.56 9.94 45.43
N SER A 423 -28.82 10.63 44.31
CA SER A 423 -30.13 11.18 43.96
C SER A 423 -30.78 10.55 42.73
N THR A 424 -29.99 10.08 41.75
CA THR A 424 -30.50 9.56 40.48
C THR A 424 -29.50 8.60 39.81
N THR A 425 -29.90 7.96 38.71
CA THR A 425 -28.98 7.27 37.79
C THR A 425 -28.86 8.11 36.54
N ILE A 426 -27.64 8.50 36.17
CA ILE A 426 -27.34 9.38 35.05
C ILE A 426 -26.94 8.52 33.84
N PRO A 427 -27.52 8.70 32.65
CA PRO A 427 -27.11 7.96 31.46
C PRO A 427 -25.65 8.26 31.10
N VAL A 428 -24.91 7.21 30.75
CA VAL A 428 -23.51 7.26 30.35
C VAL A 428 -23.39 6.89 28.88
N TYR A 429 -22.73 7.75 28.11
CA TYR A 429 -22.49 7.59 26.68
C TYR A 429 -21.00 7.36 26.43
N LYS A 430 -20.70 6.60 25.39
CA LYS A 430 -19.32 6.34 24.97
C LYS A 430 -18.94 7.28 23.84
N ASP A 431 -17.81 7.96 24.00
CA ASP A 431 -17.17 8.70 22.93
C ASP A 431 -15.77 8.12 22.63
N ASN A 432 -15.31 8.28 21.39
CA ASN A 432 -14.03 7.75 20.92
C ASN A 432 -12.94 8.84 20.77
N SER A 433 -13.21 10.10 21.12
CA SER A 433 -12.25 11.20 21.03
C SER A 433 -11.09 11.06 22.03
N ARG A 434 -10.20 12.07 22.08
CA ARG A 434 -9.20 12.22 23.13
C ARG A 434 -9.19 13.62 23.75
N ASP A 435 -10.20 14.45 23.52
CA ASP A 435 -10.21 15.86 23.98
C ASP A 435 -10.45 15.99 25.47
N PHE A 436 -11.20 15.03 26.03
CA PHE A 436 -11.53 14.96 27.44
C PHE A 436 -11.49 13.51 27.91
N SER A 437 -11.36 13.32 29.21
CA SER A 437 -11.55 12.03 29.86
C SER A 437 -13.03 11.80 30.14
N VAL A 438 -13.73 12.83 30.62
CA VAL A 438 -15.19 12.82 30.85
C VAL A 438 -15.76 14.20 30.52
N LEU A 439 -16.91 14.24 29.85
CA LEU A 439 -17.75 15.43 29.68
C LEU A 439 -19.05 15.21 30.45
N VAL A 440 -19.39 16.14 31.34
CA VAL A 440 -20.61 16.10 32.15
C VAL A 440 -21.53 17.21 31.67
N LEU A 441 -22.77 16.87 31.30
CA LEU A 441 -23.78 17.80 30.81
C LEU A 441 -24.83 18.05 31.89
N PHE A 442 -25.12 19.32 32.15
CA PHE A 442 -25.97 19.77 33.25
C PHE A 442 -27.44 19.95 32.82
N ASP A 443 -28.33 19.85 33.79
CA ASP A 443 -29.72 20.28 33.68
C ASP A 443 -29.79 21.76 34.05
N VAL A 444 -29.76 22.62 33.03
CA VAL A 444 -29.84 24.08 33.18
C VAL A 444 -31.27 24.58 32.91
N ASP A 445 -31.64 25.71 33.53
CA ASP A 445 -32.98 26.29 33.40
C ASP A 445 -33.33 26.66 31.94
N GLN A 446 -32.32 27.07 31.17
CA GLN A 446 -32.39 27.33 29.74
C GLN A 446 -31.43 26.38 29.02
N PRO A 447 -31.90 25.20 28.56
CA PRO A 447 -31.05 24.24 27.85
C PRO A 447 -30.50 24.85 26.56
N PRO A 448 -29.30 24.43 26.12
CA PRO A 448 -28.77 24.87 24.84
C PRO A 448 -29.72 24.47 23.71
N GLU A 449 -29.93 25.37 22.76
CA GLU A 449 -30.71 25.14 21.56
C GLU A 449 -29.76 24.95 20.38
N ILE A 450 -29.59 23.70 19.96
CA ILE A 450 -28.80 23.33 18.78
C ILE A 450 -29.76 23.17 17.61
N LYS A 451 -29.53 23.89 16.52
CA LYS A 451 -30.27 23.73 15.27
C LYS A 451 -29.36 23.28 14.16
N GLU A 452 -29.76 22.21 13.49
CA GLU A 452 -29.18 21.74 12.24
C GLU A 452 -30.13 22.07 11.10
N TYR A 453 -29.59 22.57 9.98
CA TYR A 453 -30.38 22.89 8.80
C TYR A 453 -30.10 21.91 7.66
N GLN A 454 -31.14 21.24 7.19
CA GLN A 454 -31.09 20.31 6.07
C GLN A 454 -31.10 21.04 4.74
N VAL A 455 -30.11 20.77 3.89
CA VAL A 455 -30.07 21.22 2.49
C VAL A 455 -30.23 19.99 1.62
N GLU A 456 -31.21 20.00 0.70
CA GLU A 456 -31.48 18.88 -0.22
C GLU A 456 -31.74 17.51 0.46
N ASN A 457 -32.24 17.54 1.71
CA ASN A 457 -32.48 16.41 2.64
C ASN A 457 -31.27 15.94 3.46
N ASP A 458 -30.10 16.53 3.26
CA ASP A 458 -28.88 16.16 3.98
C ASP A 458 -28.50 17.21 5.04
N ILE A 459 -28.10 16.73 6.22
CA ILE A 459 -27.59 17.58 7.33
C ILE A 459 -26.20 18.12 6.99
N VAL A 460 -25.40 17.32 6.29
CA VAL A 460 -24.08 17.70 5.80
C VAL A 460 -24.02 17.41 4.32
N ASN A 461 -23.56 18.40 3.55
CA ASN A 461 -23.43 18.28 2.10
C ASN A 461 -21.96 18.04 1.77
N VAL A 462 -21.65 16.82 1.31
CA VAL A 462 -20.34 16.45 0.79
C VAL A 462 -20.38 16.60 -0.73
N LYS A 463 -19.40 17.29 -1.30
CA LYS A 463 -19.25 17.41 -2.75
C LYS A 463 -17.79 17.22 -3.11
N ILE A 464 -17.54 16.29 -4.02
CA ILE A 464 -16.22 16.02 -4.58
C ILE A 464 -16.23 16.47 -6.04
N GLU A 465 -15.31 17.36 -6.39
CA GLU A 465 -15.06 17.77 -7.77
C GLU A 465 -13.64 17.40 -8.18
N GLU A 466 -13.46 17.00 -9.43
CA GLU A 466 -12.13 16.75 -9.96
C GLU A 466 -11.34 18.05 -10.10
N THR A 467 -10.08 18.02 -9.66
CA THR A 467 -9.16 19.15 -9.85
C THR A 467 -8.61 19.12 -11.26
N THR A 468 -9.03 20.08 -12.08
CA THR A 468 -8.50 20.28 -13.43
C THR A 468 -7.60 21.51 -13.51
N ARG A 469 -6.81 21.66 -14.58
CA ARG A 469 -6.01 22.89 -14.79
C ARG A 469 -6.88 24.15 -14.87
N ASP A 470 -8.06 24.04 -15.49
CA ASP A 470 -9.00 25.17 -15.57
C ASP A 470 -9.56 25.51 -14.18
N PHE A 471 -9.91 24.48 -13.40
CA PHE A 471 -10.30 24.65 -12.00
C PHE A 471 -9.21 25.34 -11.16
N LEU A 472 -7.95 24.89 -11.28
CA LEU A 472 -6.82 25.50 -10.56
C LEU A 472 -6.61 26.96 -10.94
N ARG A 473 -6.75 27.29 -12.23
CA ARG A 473 -6.66 28.67 -12.71
C ARG A 473 -7.78 29.56 -12.15
N GLU A 474 -8.96 29.01 -11.95
CA GLU A 474 -10.09 29.73 -11.37
C GLU A 474 -9.98 29.91 -9.85
N GLN A 475 -9.44 28.92 -9.13
CA GLN A 475 -9.37 28.95 -7.66
C GLN A 475 -8.10 29.60 -7.10
N PHE A 476 -6.97 29.56 -7.83
CA PHE A 476 -5.68 30.03 -7.33
C PHE A 476 -5.20 31.27 -8.08
N ASP A 477 -5.23 32.43 -7.41
CA ASP A 477 -4.73 33.71 -7.93
C ASP A 477 -3.25 33.67 -8.38
N ASN A 478 -2.47 32.71 -7.87
CA ASN A 478 -1.06 32.52 -8.18
C ASN A 478 -0.80 31.41 -9.20
N PHE A 479 -1.83 30.85 -9.87
CA PHE A 479 -1.67 29.77 -10.85
C PHE A 479 -0.59 30.08 -11.91
N ASP A 480 -0.59 31.30 -12.47
CA ASP A 480 0.40 31.72 -13.48
C ASP A 480 1.85 31.80 -12.95
N ARG A 481 2.06 31.63 -11.64
CA ARG A 481 3.38 31.60 -10.99
C ARG A 481 3.78 30.21 -10.52
N MET A 482 2.88 29.24 -10.59
CA MET A 482 3.19 27.85 -10.25
C MET A 482 4.08 27.25 -11.33
N ASP A 483 5.06 26.45 -10.92
CA ASP A 483 5.80 25.61 -11.86
C ASP A 483 4.99 24.34 -12.18
N GLU A 484 5.49 23.53 -13.12
CA GLU A 484 4.78 22.34 -13.57
C GLU A 484 4.65 21.30 -12.45
N ASP A 485 5.65 21.20 -11.57
CA ASP A 485 5.65 20.26 -10.45
C ASP A 485 4.57 20.65 -9.42
N GLU A 486 4.47 21.94 -9.07
CA GLU A 486 3.39 22.47 -8.22
C GLU A 486 1.99 22.26 -8.83
N ILE A 487 1.87 22.36 -10.16
CA ILE A 487 0.60 22.10 -10.85
C ILE A 487 0.26 20.61 -10.81
N ARG A 488 1.23 19.73 -11.10
CA ARG A 488 1.04 18.28 -11.07
C ARG A 488 0.65 17.78 -9.69
N GLU A 489 1.32 18.25 -8.64
CA GLU A 489 0.97 17.93 -7.24
C GLU A 489 -0.51 18.24 -6.97
N LYS A 490 -1.01 19.37 -7.47
CA LYS A 490 -2.42 19.74 -7.30
C LYS A 490 -3.38 18.93 -8.17
N LEU A 491 -2.98 18.52 -9.37
CA LEU A 491 -3.81 17.67 -10.24
C LEU A 491 -3.99 16.25 -9.68
N GLN A 492 -3.09 15.80 -8.81
CA GLN A 492 -3.23 14.55 -8.06
C GLN A 492 -4.24 14.64 -6.91
N THR A 493 -5.05 15.71 -6.85
CA THR A 493 -6.03 15.92 -5.79
C THR A 493 -7.44 16.11 -6.36
N VAL A 494 -8.45 15.88 -5.54
CA VAL A 494 -9.82 16.32 -5.76
C VAL A 494 -10.12 17.53 -4.89
N TRP A 495 -11.08 18.33 -5.31
CA TRP A 495 -11.62 19.40 -4.53
C TRP A 495 -12.76 18.88 -3.65
N LEU A 496 -12.47 18.71 -2.36
CA LEU A 496 -13.44 18.24 -1.38
C LEU A 496 -14.08 19.45 -0.68
N ARG A 497 -15.41 19.51 -0.77
CA ARG A 497 -16.23 20.49 -0.07
C ARG A 497 -17.18 19.78 0.86
N ILE A 498 -17.13 20.14 2.12
CA ILE A 498 -18.08 19.67 3.11
C ILE A 498 -18.72 20.90 3.73
N PHE A 499 -20.04 21.01 3.64
CA PHE A 499 -20.81 22.12 4.20
C PHE A 499 -21.79 21.60 5.25
N TYR A 500 -21.71 22.20 6.43
CA TYR A 500 -22.63 22.00 7.54
C TYR A 500 -23.24 23.34 7.94
N TYR A 501 -24.55 23.35 8.17
CA TYR A 501 -25.28 24.53 8.59
C TYR A 501 -25.89 24.26 9.95
N GLY A 502 -25.41 24.97 10.97
CA GLY A 502 -26.04 24.89 12.27
C GLY A 502 -25.69 26.03 13.20
N THR A 503 -26.53 26.19 14.21
CA THR A 503 -26.39 27.22 15.24
C THR A 503 -26.48 26.57 16.60
N LEU A 504 -25.72 27.11 17.54
CA LEU A 504 -25.83 26.79 18.95
C LEU A 504 -26.08 28.09 19.71
N GLU A 505 -27.18 28.14 20.45
CA GLU A 505 -27.51 29.23 21.36
C GLU A 505 -27.59 28.71 22.80
N PHE A 506 -26.94 29.40 23.73
CA PHE A 506 -27.00 29.11 25.16
C PHE A 506 -26.80 30.39 25.97
N ASP A 507 -27.45 30.45 27.14
CA ASP A 507 -27.39 31.60 28.05
C ASP A 507 -26.48 31.34 29.27
N GLU A 508 -26.16 30.07 29.56
CA GLU A 508 -25.39 29.64 30.74
C GLU A 508 -24.47 28.46 30.41
N VAL A 509 -23.46 28.22 31.27
CA VAL A 509 -22.57 27.05 31.15
C VAL A 509 -23.39 25.77 31.37
N PHE A 510 -23.48 24.93 30.35
CA PHE A 510 -24.29 23.71 30.34
C PHE A 510 -23.48 22.43 30.52
N GLY A 511 -22.17 22.52 30.77
CA GLY A 511 -21.36 21.36 31.11
C GLY A 511 -19.97 21.66 31.66
N THR A 512 -19.26 20.58 32.00
CA THR A 512 -17.83 20.62 32.33
C THR A 512 -17.08 19.45 31.70
N LYS A 513 -15.89 19.72 31.17
CA LYS A 513 -14.96 18.71 30.67
C LYS A 513 -13.84 18.47 31.67
N ILE A 514 -13.65 17.21 32.04
CA ILE A 514 -12.55 16.74 32.89
C ILE A 514 -11.43 16.25 31.98
N ILE A 515 -10.27 16.89 32.06
CA ILE A 515 -9.10 16.63 31.23
C ILE A 515 -7.96 16.12 32.12
N THR A 516 -7.41 14.96 31.80
CA THR A 516 -6.21 14.44 32.48
C THR A 516 -4.95 14.95 31.78
N LYS A 517 -3.99 15.48 32.54
CA LYS A 517 -2.71 15.97 32.02
C LYS A 517 -1.75 14.87 31.54
#